data_AF-A0A3N0IGD7-F1
#
_entry.id   AF-A0A3N0IGD7-F1
#
_cell.length_a   1.000
_cell.length_b   1.000
_cell.length_c   1.000
_cell.angle_alpha   90.00
_cell.angle_beta   90.00
_cell.angle_gamma   90.00
#
_symmetry.space_group_name_H-M   'P 1'
#
loop_
_entity.id
_entity.type
_entity.pdbx_description
1 polymer ?
#
loop_
_entity_poly.entity_id
_entity_poly.type
_entity_poly.pdbx_seq_one_letter_code
_entity_poly.pdbx_strand_id
1 'polypeptide(L)'
;MNHKENQEKAELSIYQQALKVARAKGGEARRNVARLSGDARPFDRPDILITAEGGRRIVGLEHFRVDHHIGRGKKVESKSARFSSDAERFRKQHEDAARRGALAEEAYRGFGDLISRAIREQSNACVDDIRASLDAGLFGKDGRGHAFKLDAYRENIVQIDANADIRLGFLIELHADLRQWFLNDGFKETKVSPGQFPISCEAYGLLKKASAHVDWIVLAFCPLYGDEVRDAAIIRCCNGMFETSAARQGIIQTPYLGLGKETPFGKQDRQGEVEFGVGNDGIDYLVENTSEQMDAIELFNNAISGAAEALNLARKGKPFAATTSVQLAYDIAKDSLKHKNGNVEPQDALKAIGRMDPSGMSARMENWRKQWLIDNV
;
A
#
# COMPACT_ATOMS: atom_id res chain seq x y z
N MET A 1 -2.64 -16.38 -26.64
CA MET A 1 -2.33 -14.95 -26.46
C MET A 1 -0.85 -14.83 -26.17
N ASN A 2 -0.17 -13.91 -26.84
CA ASN A 2 1.24 -13.63 -26.59
C ASN A 2 1.41 -12.91 -25.24
N HIS A 3 2.57 -13.03 -24.58
CA HIS A 3 2.85 -12.41 -23.28
C HIS A 3 2.63 -10.88 -23.29
N LYS A 4 3.02 -10.22 -24.40
CA LYS A 4 2.84 -8.77 -24.60
C LYS A 4 1.37 -8.34 -24.60
N GLU A 5 0.51 -9.04 -25.34
CA GLU A 5 -0.93 -8.73 -25.42
C GLU A 5 -1.63 -8.88 -24.05
N ASN A 6 -1.19 -9.83 -23.23
CA ASN A 6 -1.72 -10.00 -21.88
C ASN A 6 -1.31 -8.86 -20.96
N GLN A 7 -0.06 -8.38 -21.08
CA GLN A 7 0.45 -7.24 -20.32
C GLN A 7 -0.31 -5.96 -20.68
N GLU A 8 -0.41 -5.63 -21.97
CA GLU A 8 -1.14 -4.46 -22.48
C GLU A 8 -2.61 -4.43 -22.00
N LYS A 9 -3.27 -5.60 -21.99
CA LYS A 9 -4.63 -5.73 -21.47
C LYS A 9 -4.70 -5.52 -19.96
N ALA A 10 -3.73 -6.01 -19.20
CA ALA A 10 -3.68 -5.84 -17.76
C ALA A 10 -3.48 -4.36 -17.38
N GLU A 11 -2.55 -3.68 -18.03
CA GLU A 11 -2.27 -2.24 -17.83
C GLU A 11 -3.51 -1.38 -18.13
N LEU A 12 -4.17 -1.63 -19.27
CA LEU A 12 -5.40 -0.94 -19.62
C LEU A 12 -6.55 -1.26 -18.66
N SER A 13 -6.63 -2.49 -18.15
CA SER A 13 -7.61 -2.90 -17.13
C SER A 13 -7.41 -2.12 -15.83
N ILE A 14 -6.18 -2.00 -15.33
CA ILE A 14 -5.86 -1.21 -14.13
C ILE A 14 -6.26 0.26 -14.31
N TYR A 15 -5.94 0.85 -15.46
CA TYR A 15 -6.36 2.22 -15.79
C TYR A 15 -7.88 2.37 -15.72
N GLN A 16 -8.63 1.49 -16.38
CA GLN A 16 -10.09 1.54 -16.43
C GLN A 16 -10.73 1.35 -15.04
N GLN A 17 -10.20 0.42 -14.24
CA GLN A 17 -10.63 0.22 -12.86
C GLN A 17 -10.36 1.46 -12.01
N ALA A 18 -9.18 2.08 -12.13
CA ALA A 18 -8.84 3.31 -11.42
C ALA A 18 -9.78 4.46 -11.78
N LEU A 19 -10.13 4.63 -13.06
CA LEU A 19 -11.14 5.62 -13.49
C LEU A 19 -12.50 5.35 -12.85
N LYS A 20 -12.95 4.09 -12.83
CA LYS A 20 -14.25 3.69 -12.27
C LYS A 20 -14.32 4.01 -10.78
N VAL A 21 -13.31 3.61 -10.02
CA VAL A 21 -13.22 3.82 -8.58
C VAL A 21 -13.12 5.32 -8.24
N ALA A 22 -12.22 6.05 -8.92
CA ALA A 22 -12.10 7.49 -8.72
C ALA A 22 -13.38 8.26 -9.10
N ARG A 23 -14.11 7.83 -10.13
CA ARG A 23 -15.38 8.46 -10.53
C ARG A 23 -16.47 8.28 -9.48
N ALA A 24 -16.48 7.15 -8.77
CA ALA A 24 -17.44 6.85 -7.71
C ALA A 24 -17.23 7.74 -6.47
N LYS A 25 -15.99 8.14 -6.17
CA LYS A 25 -15.68 9.08 -5.06
C LYS A 25 -16.34 10.46 -5.18
N GLY A 26 -16.68 10.88 -6.41
CA GLY A 26 -17.21 12.22 -6.64
C GLY A 26 -16.15 13.33 -6.52
N GLY A 27 -16.58 14.55 -6.20
CA GLY A 27 -15.67 15.68 -5.92
C GLY A 27 -14.62 15.96 -7.00
N GLU A 28 -13.38 16.21 -6.58
CA GLU A 28 -12.26 16.45 -7.50
C GLU A 28 -11.87 15.20 -8.30
N ALA A 29 -12.00 14.00 -7.71
CA ALA A 29 -11.70 12.75 -8.38
C ALA A 29 -12.56 12.57 -9.65
N ARG A 30 -13.88 12.74 -9.54
CA ARG A 30 -14.80 12.69 -10.70
C ARG A 30 -14.46 13.75 -11.75
N ARG A 31 -14.11 14.98 -11.34
CA ARG A 31 -13.73 16.05 -12.28
C ARG A 31 -12.45 15.70 -13.02
N ASN A 32 -11.46 15.12 -12.35
CA ASN A 32 -10.21 14.70 -12.97
C ASN A 32 -10.39 13.49 -13.88
N VAL A 33 -11.24 12.52 -13.52
CA VAL A 33 -11.66 11.46 -14.44
C VAL A 33 -12.23 12.05 -15.71
N ALA A 34 -13.15 13.03 -15.63
CA ALA A 34 -13.74 13.65 -16.82
C ALA A 34 -12.70 14.35 -17.71
N ARG A 35 -11.69 14.99 -17.11
CA ARG A 35 -10.59 15.65 -17.83
C ARG A 35 -9.62 14.67 -18.50
N LEU A 36 -9.44 13.49 -17.91
CA LEU A 36 -8.59 12.42 -18.42
C LEU A 36 -9.37 11.42 -19.30
N SER A 37 -10.68 11.57 -19.45
CA SER A 37 -11.51 10.65 -20.25
C SER A 37 -11.28 10.87 -21.75
N GLY A 38 -11.22 9.78 -22.49
CA GLY A 38 -11.02 9.74 -23.93
C GLY A 38 -11.00 8.30 -24.42
N ASP A 39 -10.63 8.09 -25.68
CA ASP A 39 -10.38 6.77 -26.24
C ASP A 39 -9.00 6.27 -25.81
N ALA A 40 -8.97 5.28 -24.90
CA ALA A 40 -7.76 4.76 -24.28
C ALA A 40 -7.37 3.42 -24.92
N ARG A 41 -6.11 3.32 -25.36
CA ARG A 41 -5.56 2.12 -26.02
C ARG A 41 -4.14 1.82 -25.55
N PRO A 42 -3.70 0.55 -25.63
CA PRO A 42 -2.31 0.22 -25.39
C PRO A 42 -1.39 0.89 -26.42
N PHE A 43 -0.17 1.21 -25.98
CA PHE A 43 0.88 1.80 -26.81
C PHE A 43 2.25 1.31 -26.34
N ASP A 44 3.27 1.41 -27.20
CA ASP A 44 4.57 0.80 -26.89
C ASP A 44 5.34 1.61 -25.84
N ARG A 45 5.41 2.94 -26.00
CA ARG A 45 6.06 3.87 -25.06
C ARG A 45 5.50 5.29 -25.23
N PRO A 46 4.71 5.83 -24.29
CA PRO A 46 4.34 5.23 -23.01
C PRO A 46 3.31 4.10 -23.15
N ASP A 47 3.04 3.33 -22.10
CA ASP A 47 2.22 2.10 -22.16
C ASP A 47 0.76 2.31 -22.58
N ILE A 48 0.18 3.49 -22.29
CA ILE A 48 -1.22 3.81 -22.62
C ILE A 48 -1.30 5.19 -23.30
N LEU A 49 -2.05 5.26 -24.41
CA LEU A 49 -2.46 6.53 -25.02
C LEU A 49 -3.94 6.77 -24.89
N ILE A 50 -4.29 8.00 -24.53
CA ILE A 50 -5.66 8.48 -24.43
C ILE A 50 -5.86 9.62 -25.41
N THR A 51 -6.75 9.43 -26.36
CA THR A 51 -7.17 10.48 -27.30
C THR A 51 -8.39 11.19 -26.73
N ALA A 52 -8.22 12.46 -26.31
CA ALA A 52 -9.27 13.28 -25.71
C ALA A 52 -9.67 14.44 -26.64
N GLU A 53 -10.79 15.09 -26.34
CA GLU A 53 -11.25 16.32 -27.03
C GLU A 53 -11.31 16.19 -28.57
N GLY A 54 -11.78 15.04 -29.06
CA GLY A 54 -11.92 14.78 -30.50
C GLY A 54 -10.59 14.70 -31.26
N GLY A 55 -9.51 14.31 -30.58
CA GLY A 55 -8.16 14.19 -31.17
C GLY A 55 -7.22 15.34 -30.84
N ARG A 56 -7.73 16.46 -30.32
CA ARG A 56 -6.92 17.66 -30.07
C ARG A 56 -5.91 17.51 -28.93
N ARG A 57 -6.19 16.60 -27.98
CA ARG A 57 -5.30 16.30 -26.86
C ARG A 57 -4.96 14.82 -26.85
N ILE A 58 -3.68 14.52 -26.71
CA ILE A 58 -3.20 13.16 -26.47
C ILE A 58 -2.57 13.12 -25.08
N VAL A 59 -2.99 12.17 -24.26
CA VAL A 59 -2.38 11.91 -22.96
C VAL A 59 -1.66 10.56 -23.01
N GLY A 60 -0.35 10.57 -22.80
CA GLY A 60 0.44 9.37 -22.61
C GLY A 60 0.60 9.04 -21.14
N LEU A 61 0.27 7.82 -20.73
CA LEU A 61 0.47 7.32 -19.37
C LEU A 61 1.45 6.16 -19.38
N GLU A 62 2.55 6.31 -18.65
CA GLU A 62 3.47 5.21 -18.37
C GLU A 62 2.97 4.46 -17.12
N HIS A 63 2.79 3.15 -17.24
CA HIS A 63 2.42 2.26 -16.14
C HIS A 63 3.67 1.71 -15.45
N PHE A 64 3.62 1.66 -14.12
CA PHE A 64 4.52 0.80 -13.37
C PHE A 64 3.92 0.41 -12.02
N ARG A 65 4.40 -0.72 -11.53
CA ARG A 65 4.00 -1.30 -10.25
C ARG A 65 4.92 -0.87 -9.12
N VAL A 66 4.34 -0.64 -7.95
CA VAL A 66 5.01 -0.32 -6.69
C VAL A 66 4.54 -1.32 -5.65
N ASP A 67 5.48 -2.08 -5.10
CA ASP A 67 5.18 -3.17 -4.18
C ASP A 67 5.67 -2.87 -2.76
N HIS A 68 4.89 -3.31 -1.78
CA HIS A 68 5.31 -3.34 -0.38
C HIS A 68 6.32 -4.47 -0.11
N HIS A 69 6.20 -5.64 -0.74
CA HIS A 69 7.17 -6.72 -0.54
C HIS A 69 8.21 -6.69 -1.66
N ILE A 70 9.42 -6.21 -1.34
CA ILE A 70 10.52 -6.12 -2.30
C ILE A 70 11.76 -6.90 -1.89
N GLY A 71 12.53 -7.33 -2.90
CA GLY A 71 13.93 -7.74 -2.76
C GLY A 71 14.84 -6.54 -2.95
N ARG A 72 15.74 -6.29 -1.99
CA ARG A 72 16.74 -5.20 -2.05
C ARG A 72 18.10 -5.74 -2.51
N GLY A 73 18.15 -6.25 -3.73
CA GLY A 73 19.37 -6.77 -4.36
C GLY A 73 20.12 -5.71 -5.19
N LYS A 74 20.76 -6.13 -6.30
CA LYS A 74 21.30 -5.18 -7.30
C LYS A 74 20.22 -4.29 -7.91
N LYS A 75 18.98 -4.78 -7.94
CA LYS A 75 17.77 -4.06 -8.33
C LYS A 75 16.67 -4.32 -7.30
N VAL A 76 15.71 -3.41 -7.25
CA VAL A 76 14.46 -3.63 -6.53
C VAL A 76 13.62 -4.59 -7.35
N GLU A 77 13.26 -5.72 -6.75
CA GLU A 77 12.45 -6.78 -7.37
C GLU A 77 11.15 -6.97 -6.60
N SER A 78 10.03 -7.12 -7.29
CA SER A 78 8.74 -7.41 -6.68
C SER A 78 8.67 -8.84 -6.18
N LYS A 79 8.66 -9.03 -4.86
CA LYS A 79 8.44 -10.36 -4.26
C LYS A 79 6.99 -10.78 -4.40
N SER A 80 6.03 -9.84 -4.23
CA SER A 80 4.60 -10.12 -4.38
C SER A 80 4.23 -10.60 -5.78
N ALA A 81 4.74 -9.96 -6.85
CA ALA A 81 4.45 -10.40 -8.21
C ALA A 81 5.04 -11.79 -8.50
N ARG A 82 6.25 -12.06 -8.00
CA ARG A 82 6.87 -13.38 -8.09
C ARG A 82 6.06 -14.44 -7.34
N PHE A 83 5.64 -14.13 -6.10
CA PHE A 83 4.80 -15.00 -5.30
C PHE A 83 3.49 -15.32 -6.01
N SER A 84 2.78 -14.31 -6.53
CA SER A 84 1.53 -14.51 -7.29
C SER A 84 1.75 -15.40 -8.52
N SER A 85 2.86 -15.23 -9.25
CA SER A 85 3.19 -16.08 -10.40
C SER A 85 3.45 -17.54 -9.99
N ASP A 86 4.19 -17.74 -8.90
CA ASP A 86 4.50 -19.07 -8.37
C ASP A 86 3.22 -19.75 -7.84
N ALA A 87 2.37 -19.02 -7.12
CA ALA A 87 1.10 -19.50 -6.60
C ALA A 87 0.10 -19.85 -7.71
N GLU A 88 0.01 -19.05 -8.77
CA GLU A 88 -0.86 -19.35 -9.92
C GLU A 88 -0.37 -20.58 -10.71
N ARG A 89 0.95 -20.75 -10.81
CA ARG A 89 1.54 -21.96 -11.41
C ARG A 89 1.20 -23.19 -10.57
N PHE A 90 1.35 -23.07 -9.26
CA PHE A 90 0.97 -24.12 -8.31
C PHE A 90 -0.52 -24.47 -8.42
N ARG A 91 -1.40 -23.46 -8.47
CA ARG A 91 -2.85 -23.65 -8.66
C ARG A 91 -3.14 -24.43 -9.94
N LYS A 92 -2.58 -24.03 -11.09
CA LYS A 92 -2.78 -24.71 -12.38
C LYS A 92 -2.29 -26.15 -12.37
N GLN A 93 -1.15 -26.41 -11.70
CA GLN A 93 -0.59 -27.75 -11.57
C GLN A 93 -1.53 -28.71 -10.81
N HIS A 94 -2.23 -28.22 -9.79
CA HIS A 94 -3.04 -29.04 -8.90
C HIS A 94 -4.57 -28.92 -9.14
N GLU A 95 -5.02 -28.03 -10.02
CA GLU A 95 -6.44 -27.74 -10.26
C GLU A 95 -7.27 -28.97 -10.63
N ASP A 96 -6.78 -29.79 -11.56
CA ASP A 96 -7.50 -30.99 -12.01
C ASP A 96 -7.62 -32.05 -10.91
N ALA A 97 -6.59 -32.20 -10.08
CA ALA A 97 -6.61 -33.12 -8.93
C ALA A 97 -7.55 -32.60 -7.84
N ALA A 98 -7.54 -31.29 -7.56
CA ALA A 98 -8.47 -30.65 -6.64
C ALA A 98 -9.93 -30.85 -7.04
N ARG A 99 -10.27 -30.65 -8.32
CA ARG A 99 -11.63 -30.84 -8.85
C ARG A 99 -12.14 -32.28 -8.71
N ARG A 100 -11.24 -33.26 -8.72
CA ARG A 100 -11.57 -34.68 -8.52
C ARG A 100 -11.55 -35.11 -7.05
N GLY A 101 -11.25 -34.21 -6.12
CA GLY A 101 -11.07 -34.57 -4.70
C GLY A 101 -9.89 -35.52 -4.47
N ALA A 102 -8.87 -35.48 -5.33
CA ALA A 102 -7.76 -36.42 -5.37
C ALA A 102 -6.41 -35.71 -5.23
N LEU A 103 -6.34 -34.70 -4.35
CA LEU A 103 -5.09 -34.04 -4.01
C LEU A 103 -4.21 -35.01 -3.22
N ALA A 104 -2.96 -35.13 -3.64
CA ALA A 104 -1.96 -35.94 -2.98
C ALA A 104 -1.22 -35.13 -1.91
N GLU A 105 -0.48 -35.83 -1.04
CA GLU A 105 0.20 -35.26 0.12
C GLU A 105 1.14 -34.11 -0.26
N GLU A 106 1.82 -34.21 -1.41
CA GLU A 106 2.71 -33.17 -1.92
C GLU A 106 2.00 -31.84 -2.21
N ALA A 107 0.71 -31.87 -2.56
CA ALA A 107 -0.06 -30.66 -2.82
C ALA A 107 -0.37 -29.93 -1.50
N TYR A 108 -0.67 -30.67 -0.42
CA TYR A 108 -0.86 -30.08 0.90
C TYR A 108 0.45 -29.48 1.41
N ARG A 109 1.56 -30.23 1.32
CA ARG A 109 2.88 -29.70 1.69
C ARG A 109 3.25 -28.45 0.90
N GLY A 110 3.11 -28.49 -0.42
CA GLY A 110 3.45 -27.36 -1.29
C GLY A 110 2.59 -26.12 -1.04
N PHE A 111 1.31 -26.28 -0.69
CA PHE A 111 0.47 -25.16 -0.28
C PHE A 111 0.90 -24.58 1.07
N GLY A 112 1.23 -25.44 2.02
CA GLY A 112 1.84 -25.07 3.29
C GLY A 112 3.12 -24.25 3.11
N ASP A 113 4.01 -24.67 2.20
CA ASP A 113 5.24 -23.94 1.87
C ASP A 113 4.96 -22.54 1.28
N LEU A 114 3.90 -22.40 0.47
CA LEU A 114 3.45 -21.09 -0.01
C LEU A 114 2.96 -20.20 1.14
N ILE A 115 2.21 -20.74 2.11
CA ILE A 115 1.77 -20.00 3.31
C ILE A 115 2.99 -19.52 4.10
N SER A 116 3.94 -20.43 4.39
CA SER A 116 5.15 -20.11 5.15
C SER A 116 6.01 -19.04 4.45
N ARG A 117 6.14 -19.12 3.13
CA ARG A 117 6.81 -18.09 2.34
C ARG A 117 6.07 -16.75 2.41
N ALA A 118 4.74 -16.72 2.31
CA ALA A 118 3.96 -15.50 2.40
C ALA A 118 4.12 -14.82 3.77
N ILE A 119 4.08 -15.60 4.85
CA ILE A 119 4.35 -15.11 6.23
C ILE A 119 5.75 -14.51 6.30
N ARG A 120 6.76 -15.20 5.77
CA ARG A 120 8.14 -14.69 5.76
C ARG A 120 8.30 -13.40 4.98
N GLU A 121 7.65 -13.28 3.82
CA GLU A 121 7.69 -12.07 3.02
C GLU A 121 7.02 -10.90 3.75
N GLN A 122 5.89 -11.14 4.43
CA GLN A 122 5.22 -10.15 5.27
C GLN A 122 6.06 -9.73 6.48
N SER A 123 6.65 -10.69 7.20
CA SER A 123 7.52 -10.46 8.36
C SER A 123 8.77 -9.62 8.03
N ASN A 124 9.26 -9.73 6.80
CA ASN A 124 10.44 -9.02 6.30
C ASN A 124 10.13 -7.72 5.55
N ALA A 125 8.86 -7.32 5.46
CA ALA A 125 8.46 -6.08 4.82
C ALA A 125 8.34 -4.93 5.84
N CYS A 126 8.57 -3.70 5.37
CA CYS A 126 8.33 -2.48 6.13
C CYS A 126 7.70 -1.41 5.23
N VAL A 127 7.09 -0.38 5.83
CA VAL A 127 6.43 0.70 5.08
C VAL A 127 7.40 1.39 4.10
N ASP A 128 8.67 1.51 4.48
CA ASP A 128 9.72 2.10 3.64
C ASP A 128 10.00 1.30 2.35
N ASP A 129 9.63 0.02 2.29
CA ASP A 129 9.71 -0.74 1.04
C ASP A 129 8.83 -0.15 -0.07
N ILE A 130 7.65 0.38 0.28
CA ILE A 130 6.77 1.08 -0.68
C ILE A 130 7.48 2.33 -1.21
N ARG A 131 8.12 3.11 -0.32
CA ARG A 131 8.92 4.28 -0.73
C ARG A 131 10.07 3.85 -1.63
N ALA A 132 10.82 2.82 -1.26
CA ALA A 132 11.96 2.33 -2.04
C ALA A 132 11.54 1.82 -3.42
N SER A 133 10.41 1.11 -3.51
CA SER A 133 9.83 0.66 -4.79
C SER A 133 9.36 1.83 -5.64
N LEU A 134 8.71 2.83 -5.04
CA LEU A 134 8.24 4.03 -5.73
C LEU A 134 9.41 4.86 -6.27
N ASP A 135 10.45 5.06 -5.45
CA ASP A 135 11.67 5.77 -5.86
C ASP A 135 12.39 5.03 -7.00
N ALA A 136 12.47 3.70 -6.92
CA ALA A 136 13.07 2.87 -7.96
C ALA A 136 12.32 2.99 -9.31
N GLY A 137 10.98 3.02 -9.27
CA GLY A 137 10.15 3.22 -10.46
C GLY A 137 10.27 4.64 -11.02
N LEU A 138 10.10 5.66 -10.18
CA LEU A 138 10.10 7.05 -10.62
C LEU A 138 11.48 7.53 -11.08
N PHE A 139 12.50 7.38 -10.23
CA PHE A 139 13.82 7.97 -10.45
C PHE A 139 14.87 6.89 -10.69
N GLY A 140 14.90 5.84 -9.88
CA GLY A 140 15.84 4.74 -10.02
C GLY A 140 17.31 5.17 -9.91
N LYS A 141 18.21 4.18 -9.79
CA LYS A 141 19.65 4.44 -9.91
C LYS A 141 20.02 4.63 -11.38
N ASP A 142 21.01 5.48 -11.62
CA ASP A 142 21.60 5.72 -12.95
C ASP A 142 20.59 6.16 -14.02
N GLY A 143 19.56 6.92 -13.63
CA GLY A 143 18.57 7.47 -14.55
C GLY A 143 17.61 6.42 -15.16
N ARG A 144 17.50 5.23 -14.57
CA ARG A 144 16.66 4.15 -15.11
C ARG A 144 15.16 4.31 -14.84
N GLY A 145 14.78 5.19 -13.92
CA GLY A 145 13.39 5.46 -13.59
C GLY A 145 12.62 6.14 -14.72
N HIS A 146 11.30 6.04 -14.67
CA HIS A 146 10.40 6.51 -15.72
C HIS A 146 10.40 8.04 -15.88
N ALA A 147 10.72 8.81 -14.83
CA ALA A 147 10.82 10.27 -14.91
C ALA A 147 11.90 10.74 -15.90
N PHE A 148 12.96 9.94 -16.11
CA PHE A 148 14.04 10.27 -17.03
C PHE A 148 13.77 9.88 -18.49
N LYS A 149 12.61 9.24 -18.77
CA LYS A 149 12.22 8.76 -20.11
C LYS A 149 11.10 9.58 -20.76
N LEU A 150 10.60 10.60 -20.05
CA LEU A 150 9.44 11.39 -20.47
C LEU A 150 9.64 12.11 -21.82
N ASP A 151 10.86 12.59 -22.11
CA ASP A 151 11.16 13.23 -23.39
C ASP A 151 11.02 12.24 -24.56
N ALA A 152 11.55 11.02 -24.41
CA ALA A 152 11.38 9.95 -25.39
C ALA A 152 9.90 9.57 -25.58
N TYR A 153 9.12 9.53 -24.49
CA TYR A 153 7.68 9.28 -24.56
C TYR A 153 6.95 10.38 -25.32
N ARG A 154 7.33 11.65 -25.12
CA ARG A 154 6.79 12.79 -25.87
C ARG A 154 7.12 12.69 -27.35
N GLU A 155 8.37 12.39 -27.71
CA GLU A 155 8.82 12.24 -29.09
C GLU A 155 8.03 11.16 -29.84
N ASN A 156 7.79 10.01 -29.20
CA ASN A 156 6.99 8.93 -29.78
C ASN A 156 5.55 9.37 -30.08
N ILE A 157 4.95 10.21 -29.22
CA ILE A 157 3.59 10.73 -29.43
C ILE A 157 3.56 11.77 -30.55
N VAL A 158 4.56 12.66 -30.62
CA VAL A 158 4.69 13.66 -31.69
C VAL A 158 4.72 13.02 -33.08
N GLN A 159 5.32 11.83 -33.20
CA GLN A 159 5.34 11.08 -34.47
C GLN A 159 3.94 10.64 -34.95
N ILE A 160 2.95 10.56 -34.04
CA ILE A 160 1.56 10.23 -34.37
C ILE A 160 0.80 11.48 -34.79
N ASP A 161 0.89 12.55 -33.98
CA ASP A 161 0.27 13.83 -34.26
C ASP A 161 1.09 14.97 -33.66
N ALA A 162 1.84 15.67 -34.52
CA ALA A 162 2.69 16.78 -34.12
C ALA A 162 1.92 18.03 -33.69
N ASN A 163 0.61 18.11 -33.99
CA ASN A 163 -0.23 19.28 -33.69
C ASN A 163 -1.09 19.10 -32.43
N ALA A 164 -1.06 17.93 -31.79
CA ALA A 164 -1.84 17.67 -30.59
C ALA A 164 -1.28 18.36 -29.34
N ASP A 165 -2.15 18.76 -28.41
CA ASP A 165 -1.78 19.09 -27.02
C ASP A 165 -1.32 17.80 -26.32
N ILE A 166 0.00 17.58 -26.25
CA ILE A 166 0.57 16.36 -25.66
C ILE A 166 0.77 16.56 -24.16
N ARG A 167 0.12 15.69 -23.37
CA ARG A 167 0.30 15.60 -21.92
C ARG A 167 0.85 14.25 -21.52
N LEU A 168 1.60 14.22 -20.44
CA LEU A 168 2.19 12.99 -19.92
C LEU A 168 1.76 12.73 -18.49
N GLY A 169 1.78 11.47 -18.09
CA GLY A 169 1.49 11.07 -16.74
C GLY A 169 2.00 9.69 -16.39
N PHE A 170 1.82 9.36 -15.12
CA PHE A 170 2.09 8.02 -14.59
C PHE A 170 0.79 7.34 -14.17
N LEU A 171 0.69 6.06 -14.46
CA LEU A 171 -0.25 5.13 -13.82
C LEU A 171 0.56 4.29 -12.84
N ILE A 172 0.39 4.56 -11.54
CA ILE A 172 1.15 3.91 -10.48
C ILE A 172 0.23 2.93 -9.76
N GLU A 173 0.54 1.65 -9.89
CA GLU A 173 -0.18 0.56 -9.23
C GLU A 173 0.50 0.23 -7.89
N LEU A 174 -0.15 0.58 -6.78
CA LEU A 174 0.37 0.44 -5.42
C LEU A 174 -0.20 -0.84 -4.76
N HIS A 175 0.64 -1.86 -4.59
CA HIS A 175 0.28 -3.09 -3.87
C HIS A 175 0.81 -3.08 -2.45
N ALA A 176 -0.10 -2.97 -1.48
CA ALA A 176 0.24 -2.92 -0.07
C ALA A 176 -0.64 -3.82 0.79
N ASP A 177 -0.03 -4.34 1.86
CA ASP A 177 -0.74 -4.94 2.99
C ASP A 177 -0.27 -4.28 4.28
N LEU A 178 -1.11 -3.40 4.81
CA LEU A 178 -0.86 -2.67 6.04
C LEU A 178 -1.97 -2.94 7.05
N ARG A 179 -2.65 -4.09 6.98
CA ARG A 179 -3.80 -4.43 7.85
C ARG A 179 -3.47 -4.46 9.35
N GLN A 180 -2.19 -4.49 9.72
CA GLN A 180 -1.72 -4.38 11.11
C GLN A 180 -1.57 -2.93 11.61
N TRP A 181 -1.84 -1.96 10.74
CA TRP A 181 -1.84 -0.53 11.03
C TRP A 181 -3.25 0.01 11.23
N PHE A 182 -3.33 1.08 12.01
CA PHE A 182 -4.53 1.85 12.27
C PHE A 182 -4.36 3.24 11.68
N LEU A 183 -5.35 3.70 10.91
CA LEU A 183 -5.41 5.05 10.38
C LEU A 183 -6.31 5.89 11.26
N ASN A 184 -5.75 6.97 11.80
CA ASN A 184 -6.50 8.09 12.35
C ASN A 184 -6.45 9.23 11.32
N ASP A 185 -7.58 9.57 10.72
CA ASP A 185 -7.65 10.61 9.68
C ASP A 185 -7.96 12.01 10.22
N GLY A 186 -7.94 12.18 11.54
CA GLY A 186 -8.33 13.39 12.25
C GLY A 186 -9.82 13.47 12.60
N PHE A 187 -10.66 12.59 12.02
CA PHE A 187 -12.09 12.51 12.29
C PHE A 187 -12.51 11.14 12.82
N LYS A 188 -11.93 10.07 12.25
CA LYS A 188 -12.21 8.68 12.62
C LYS A 188 -10.91 7.90 12.76
N GLU A 189 -10.99 6.91 13.64
CA GLU A 189 -10.00 5.86 13.81
C GLU A 189 -10.52 4.63 13.07
N THR A 190 -9.69 4.02 12.23
CA THR A 190 -10.05 2.82 11.46
C THR A 190 -8.86 1.88 11.36
N LYS A 191 -9.11 0.57 11.25
CA LYS A 191 -8.07 -0.38 10.85
C LYS A 191 -7.86 -0.25 9.33
N VAL A 192 -6.60 -0.27 8.90
CA VAL A 192 -6.29 -0.15 7.48
C VAL A 192 -6.83 -1.36 6.72
N SER A 193 -7.60 -1.10 5.66
CA SER A 193 -8.23 -2.15 4.85
C SER A 193 -7.23 -2.80 3.88
N PRO A 194 -7.48 -4.03 3.40
CA PRO A 194 -6.63 -4.65 2.38
C PRO A 194 -6.50 -3.76 1.14
N GLY A 195 -5.26 -3.52 0.71
CA GLY A 195 -4.95 -2.65 -0.43
C GLY A 195 -5.07 -1.16 -0.17
N GLN A 196 -5.43 -0.72 1.04
CA GLN A 196 -5.39 0.68 1.41
C GLN A 196 -3.97 1.07 1.82
N PHE A 197 -3.46 2.18 1.28
CA PHE A 197 -2.18 2.75 1.67
C PHE A 197 -2.34 4.24 2.04
N PRO A 198 -2.41 4.57 3.34
CA PRO A 198 -2.24 5.96 3.78
C PRO A 198 -0.88 6.46 3.32
N ILE A 199 -0.84 7.44 2.42
CA ILE A 199 0.43 7.86 1.79
C ILE A 199 1.39 8.40 2.86
N SER A 200 2.53 7.71 3.02
CA SER A 200 3.57 8.15 3.94
C SER A 200 4.15 9.52 3.54
N CYS A 201 4.71 10.25 4.50
CA CYS A 201 5.36 11.53 4.23
C CYS A 201 6.43 11.42 3.13
N GLU A 202 7.20 10.34 3.15
CA GLU A 202 8.27 10.05 2.21
C GLU A 202 7.72 9.72 0.81
N ALA A 203 6.70 8.85 0.71
CA ALA A 203 6.06 8.53 -0.56
C ALA A 203 5.37 9.76 -1.17
N TYR A 204 4.70 10.58 -0.35
CA TYR A 204 4.12 11.85 -0.79
C TYR A 204 5.20 12.79 -1.35
N GLY A 205 6.37 12.86 -0.70
CA GLY A 205 7.51 13.65 -1.18
C GLY A 205 7.98 13.22 -2.57
N LEU A 206 8.05 11.91 -2.83
CA LEU A 206 8.39 11.37 -4.15
C LEU A 206 7.33 11.71 -5.20
N LEU A 207 6.05 11.55 -4.87
CA LEU A 207 4.95 11.92 -5.78
C LEU A 207 4.96 13.42 -6.08
N LYS A 208 5.21 14.28 -5.08
CA LYS A 208 5.34 15.73 -5.26
C LYS A 208 6.50 16.06 -6.18
N LYS A 209 7.66 15.42 -5.99
CA LYS A 209 8.81 15.59 -6.88
C LYS A 209 8.49 15.16 -8.32
N ALA A 210 7.86 14.00 -8.49
CA ALA A 210 7.45 13.51 -9.81
C ALA A 210 6.44 14.44 -10.50
N SER A 211 5.53 15.05 -9.74
CA SER A 211 4.51 15.97 -10.26
C SER A 211 5.07 17.21 -10.97
N ALA A 212 6.34 17.54 -10.74
CA ALA A 212 7.02 18.62 -11.47
C ALA A 212 7.32 18.26 -12.92
N HIS A 213 7.27 16.97 -13.29
CA HIS A 213 7.66 16.47 -14.60
C HIS A 213 6.48 15.99 -15.45
N VAL A 214 5.30 15.84 -14.87
CA VAL A 214 4.13 15.27 -15.54
C VAL A 214 2.87 16.12 -15.32
N ASP A 215 1.87 15.93 -16.18
CA ASP A 215 0.56 16.59 -16.07
C ASP A 215 -0.40 15.82 -15.16
N TRP A 216 -0.22 14.49 -15.09
CA TRP A 216 -1.11 13.57 -14.39
C TRP A 216 -0.36 12.52 -13.59
N ILE A 217 -0.88 12.20 -12.41
CA ILE A 217 -0.52 11.00 -11.66
C ILE A 217 -1.82 10.27 -11.34
N VAL A 218 -1.97 9.05 -11.84
CA VAL A 218 -3.06 8.14 -11.51
C VAL A 218 -2.52 7.14 -10.49
N LEU A 219 -3.09 7.13 -9.29
CA LEU A 219 -2.80 6.15 -8.26
C LEU A 219 -3.90 5.09 -8.26
N ALA A 220 -3.53 3.83 -8.43
CA ALA A 220 -4.39 2.67 -8.25
C ALA A 220 -3.92 1.91 -7.01
N PHE A 221 -4.79 1.76 -6.01
CA PHE A 221 -4.48 1.09 -4.77
C PHE A 221 -5.04 -0.35 -4.81
N CYS A 222 -4.12 -1.31 -4.79
CA CYS A 222 -4.42 -2.73 -4.95
C CYS A 222 -4.03 -3.50 -3.68
N PRO A 223 -4.75 -4.61 -3.35
CA PRO A 223 -4.27 -5.58 -2.39
C PRO A 223 -2.89 -6.11 -2.79
N LEU A 224 -2.15 -6.63 -1.82
CA LEU A 224 -0.82 -7.20 -2.05
C LEU A 224 -0.80 -8.26 -3.17
N TYR A 225 -1.82 -9.12 -3.18
CA TYR A 225 -2.05 -10.12 -4.20
C TYR A 225 -3.34 -9.82 -4.96
N GLY A 226 -3.28 -9.90 -6.28
CA GLY A 226 -4.40 -9.60 -7.18
C GLY A 226 -4.39 -8.18 -7.73
N ASP A 227 -5.23 -7.97 -8.75
CA ASP A 227 -5.18 -6.82 -9.67
C ASP A 227 -6.47 -5.99 -9.58
N GLU A 228 -7.23 -6.16 -8.49
CA GLU A 228 -8.45 -5.40 -8.22
C GLU A 228 -8.10 -4.06 -7.58
N VAL A 229 -8.48 -2.98 -8.24
CA VAL A 229 -8.30 -1.62 -7.69
C VAL A 229 -9.35 -1.37 -6.61
N ARG A 230 -8.92 -1.32 -5.35
CA ARG A 230 -9.77 -1.06 -4.17
C ARG A 230 -10.02 0.42 -3.97
N ASP A 231 -9.01 1.23 -4.25
CA ASP A 231 -9.11 2.67 -4.17
C ASP A 231 -8.34 3.36 -5.30
N ALA A 232 -8.67 4.61 -5.64
CA ALA A 232 -7.94 5.34 -6.67
C ALA A 232 -7.95 6.86 -6.46
N ALA A 233 -6.93 7.54 -6.99
CA ALA A 233 -6.86 8.98 -7.09
C ALA A 233 -6.29 9.41 -8.44
N ILE A 234 -6.88 10.45 -9.04
CA ILE A 234 -6.39 11.03 -10.30
C ILE A 234 -5.93 12.44 -10.00
N ILE A 235 -4.63 12.63 -9.89
CA ILE A 235 -4.00 13.86 -9.42
C ILE A 235 -3.58 14.68 -10.63
N ARG A 236 -4.10 15.90 -10.71
CA ARG A 236 -3.69 16.90 -11.69
C ARG A 236 -2.44 17.61 -11.18
N CYS A 237 -1.38 17.61 -11.97
CA CYS A 237 -0.07 18.13 -11.59
C CYS A 237 0.27 19.47 -12.26
N CYS A 238 -0.26 19.73 -13.46
CA CYS A 238 0.01 20.95 -14.21
C CYS A 238 -0.30 22.23 -13.39
N ASN A 239 0.49 23.29 -13.61
CA ASN A 239 0.35 24.61 -12.97
C ASN A 239 0.37 24.55 -11.43
N GLY A 240 1.18 23.66 -10.84
CA GLY A 240 1.32 23.53 -9.38
C GLY A 240 0.10 22.93 -8.69
N MET A 241 -0.81 22.28 -9.43
CA MET A 241 -2.07 21.78 -8.89
C MET A 241 -1.94 20.52 -8.04
N PHE A 242 -0.76 19.89 -7.97
CA PHE A 242 -0.54 18.61 -7.29
C PHE A 242 -1.12 18.59 -5.88
N GLU A 243 -0.69 19.50 -5.00
CA GLU A 243 -1.09 19.49 -3.59
C GLU A 243 -2.60 19.73 -3.42
N THR A 244 -3.16 20.67 -4.18
CA THR A 244 -4.60 20.96 -4.13
C THR A 244 -5.42 19.79 -4.66
N SER A 245 -4.98 19.17 -5.77
CA SER A 245 -5.67 18.04 -6.39
C SER A 245 -5.57 16.78 -5.52
N ALA A 246 -4.44 16.55 -4.86
CA ALA A 246 -4.21 15.44 -3.96
C ALA A 246 -5.04 15.58 -2.68
N ALA A 247 -4.96 16.73 -2.00
CA ALA A 247 -5.69 16.99 -0.76
C ALA A 247 -7.21 16.88 -0.93
N ARG A 248 -7.77 17.38 -2.05
CA ARG A 248 -9.21 17.26 -2.37
C ARG A 248 -9.69 15.83 -2.64
N GLN A 249 -8.77 14.87 -2.74
CA GLN A 249 -9.05 13.45 -2.90
C GLN A 249 -8.62 12.62 -1.68
N GLY A 250 -8.24 13.28 -0.58
CA GLY A 250 -7.77 12.62 0.65
C GLY A 250 -6.34 12.07 0.55
N ILE A 251 -5.60 12.42 -0.51
CA ILE A 251 -4.19 12.06 -0.66
C ILE A 251 -3.36 13.11 0.07
N ILE A 252 -3.04 12.83 1.32
CA ILE A 252 -2.33 13.72 2.24
C ILE A 252 -1.17 13.00 2.92
N GLN A 253 -0.20 13.77 3.40
CA GLN A 253 0.93 13.24 4.16
C GLN A 253 0.46 12.60 5.46
N THR A 254 0.78 11.33 5.65
CA THR A 254 0.44 10.57 6.85
C THR A 254 1.72 10.09 7.54
N PRO A 255 2.06 10.60 8.73
CA PRO A 255 3.13 10.06 9.55
C PRO A 255 2.81 8.63 9.98
N TYR A 256 3.81 7.75 9.95
CA TYR A 256 3.72 6.38 10.44
C TYR A 256 4.43 6.27 11.79
N LEU A 257 3.69 5.88 12.82
CA LEU A 257 4.11 5.84 14.21
C LEU A 257 4.23 4.38 14.67
N GLY A 258 5.44 4.00 15.04
CA GLY A 258 5.75 2.69 15.59
C GLY A 258 6.85 1.95 14.84
N LEU A 259 7.22 0.77 15.36
CA LEU A 259 8.13 -0.17 14.69
C LEU A 259 7.53 -0.67 13.37
N GLY A 260 8.35 -1.16 12.42
CA GLY A 260 7.86 -1.60 11.12
C GLY A 260 7.80 -0.51 10.03
N LYS A 261 8.15 0.75 10.36
CA LYS A 261 8.23 1.85 9.38
C LYS A 261 9.45 1.69 8.46
N GLU A 262 10.65 1.69 9.03
CA GLU A 262 11.92 1.71 8.28
C GLU A 262 12.60 0.34 8.26
N THR A 263 12.48 -0.40 9.35
CA THR A 263 12.94 -1.78 9.51
C THR A 263 11.74 -2.71 9.69
N PRO A 264 11.81 -3.97 9.22
CA PRO A 264 10.73 -4.94 9.44
C PRO A 264 10.50 -5.19 10.93
N PHE A 265 9.24 -5.42 11.30
CA PHE A 265 8.84 -5.59 12.70
C PHE A 265 9.34 -6.90 13.32
N GLY A 266 9.44 -7.97 12.53
CA GLY A 266 9.85 -9.30 13.01
C GLY A 266 10.56 -10.06 11.91
N LYS A 267 11.81 -9.68 11.66
CA LYS A 267 12.62 -10.21 10.56
C LYS A 267 12.74 -11.74 10.66
N GLN A 268 12.67 -12.39 9.50
CA GLN A 268 12.80 -13.85 9.35
C GLN A 268 13.92 -14.20 8.39
N ASP A 269 15.02 -14.73 8.93
CA ASP A 269 16.20 -15.10 8.14
C ASP A 269 16.00 -16.38 7.32
N ARG A 270 15.16 -17.31 7.80
CA ARG A 270 14.77 -18.53 7.08
C ARG A 270 13.26 -18.65 6.96
N GLN A 271 12.81 -19.56 6.10
CA GLN A 271 11.42 -19.97 6.04
C GLN A 271 11.12 -20.92 7.21
N GLY A 272 9.92 -20.84 7.76
CA GLY A 272 9.44 -21.73 8.82
C GLY A 272 9.08 -23.09 8.27
N GLU A 273 9.34 -24.13 9.06
CA GLU A 273 8.85 -25.48 8.76
C GLU A 273 7.33 -25.55 8.80
N VAL A 274 6.76 -26.48 8.01
CA VAL A 274 5.31 -26.62 7.86
C VAL A 274 4.88 -28.04 8.15
N GLU A 275 3.93 -28.16 9.07
CA GLU A 275 3.18 -29.38 9.34
C GLU A 275 1.73 -29.18 8.91
N PHE A 276 1.07 -30.25 8.47
CA PHE A 276 -0.35 -30.21 8.15
C PHE A 276 -1.06 -31.49 8.60
N GLY A 277 -2.34 -31.33 8.98
CA GLY A 277 -3.25 -32.41 9.29
C GLY A 277 -4.45 -32.38 8.36
N VAL A 278 -4.80 -33.52 7.78
CA VAL A 278 -6.01 -33.66 6.95
C VAL A 278 -7.13 -34.21 7.82
N GLY A 279 -8.12 -33.37 8.13
CA GLY A 279 -9.32 -33.73 8.88
C GLY A 279 -10.52 -34.00 7.97
N ASN A 280 -11.66 -34.37 8.58
CA ASN A 280 -12.91 -34.59 7.84
C ASN A 280 -13.49 -33.30 7.25
N ASP A 281 -13.28 -32.15 7.91
CA ASP A 281 -13.89 -30.87 7.56
C ASP A 281 -12.91 -29.87 6.93
N GLY A 282 -11.64 -30.26 6.73
CA GLY A 282 -10.62 -29.35 6.21
C GLY A 282 -9.19 -29.82 6.40
N ILE A 283 -8.27 -28.90 6.15
CA ILE A 283 -6.82 -29.10 6.30
C ILE A 283 -6.31 -28.03 7.25
N ASP A 284 -5.65 -28.46 8.31
CA ASP A 284 -5.00 -27.58 9.28
C ASP A 284 -3.52 -27.43 8.93
N TYR A 285 -3.00 -26.20 8.99
CA TYR A 285 -1.59 -25.90 8.80
C TYR A 285 -0.99 -25.33 10.08
N LEU A 286 0.12 -25.91 10.51
CA LEU A 286 0.98 -25.35 11.54
C LEU A 286 2.28 -24.87 10.88
N VAL A 287 2.54 -23.58 10.97
CA VAL A 287 3.74 -22.96 10.40
C VAL A 287 4.63 -22.46 11.54
N GLU A 288 5.89 -22.88 11.53
CA GLU A 288 6.89 -22.42 12.48
C GLU A 288 7.10 -20.90 12.36
N ASN A 289 7.02 -20.18 13.49
CA ASN A 289 7.36 -18.77 13.53
C ASN A 289 8.86 -18.58 13.78
N THR A 290 9.59 -18.22 12.73
CA THR A 290 11.05 -18.00 12.79
C THR A 290 11.43 -16.53 12.95
N SER A 291 10.48 -15.68 13.37
CA SER A 291 10.72 -14.25 13.55
C SER A 291 11.69 -14.03 14.71
N GLU A 292 12.63 -13.09 14.54
CA GLU A 292 13.48 -12.62 15.63
C GLU A 292 12.60 -12.18 16.82
N GLN A 293 12.98 -12.58 18.04
CA GLN A 293 12.29 -12.12 19.24
C GLN A 293 12.54 -10.62 19.41
N MET A 294 11.46 -9.88 19.56
CA MET A 294 11.53 -8.44 19.79
C MET A 294 11.78 -8.15 21.26
N ASP A 295 12.63 -7.16 21.51
CA ASP A 295 12.87 -6.65 22.86
C ASP A 295 11.58 -5.99 23.39
N ALA A 296 11.05 -6.52 24.50
CA ALA A 296 9.81 -6.04 25.10
C ALA A 296 9.93 -4.61 25.63
N ILE A 297 11.12 -4.20 26.10
CA ILE A 297 11.40 -2.84 26.56
C ILE A 297 11.44 -1.89 25.37
N GLU A 298 12.05 -2.29 24.26
CA GLU A 298 12.04 -1.51 23.02
C GLU A 298 10.60 -1.31 22.51
N LEU A 299 9.83 -2.38 22.42
CA LEU A 299 8.42 -2.32 21.99
C LEU A 299 7.62 -1.37 22.89
N PHE A 300 7.79 -1.48 24.21
CA PHE A 300 7.09 -0.63 25.17
C PHE A 300 7.48 0.84 25.02
N ASN A 301 8.78 1.14 24.97
CA ASN A 301 9.28 2.52 24.82
C ASN A 301 8.82 3.14 23.50
N ASN A 302 8.79 2.36 22.42
CA ASN A 302 8.29 2.77 21.12
C ASN A 302 6.78 3.06 21.16
N ALA A 303 5.99 2.19 21.81
CA ALA A 303 4.55 2.39 21.98
C ALA A 303 4.23 3.68 22.75
N ILE A 304 4.94 3.94 23.85
CA ILE A 304 4.77 5.15 24.67
C ILE A 304 5.15 6.41 23.89
N SER A 305 6.30 6.39 23.21
CA SER A 305 6.78 7.52 22.41
C SER A 305 5.82 7.82 21.24
N GLY A 306 5.42 6.78 20.51
CA GLY A 306 4.47 6.89 19.41
C GLY A 306 3.10 7.38 19.87
N ALA A 307 2.61 6.95 21.03
CA ALA A 307 1.33 7.40 21.57
C ALA A 307 1.35 8.90 21.93
N ALA A 308 2.46 9.39 22.50
CA ALA A 308 2.62 10.82 22.76
C ALA A 308 2.59 11.64 21.46
N GLU A 309 3.27 11.19 20.41
CA GLU A 309 3.24 11.82 19.09
C GLU A 309 1.84 11.77 18.46
N ALA A 310 1.18 10.61 18.51
CA ALA A 310 -0.20 10.41 18.05
C ALA A 310 -1.17 11.39 18.72
N LEU A 311 -1.06 11.59 20.05
CA LEU A 311 -1.86 12.57 20.78
C LEU A 311 -1.62 14.01 20.30
N ASN A 312 -0.37 14.36 20.03
CA ASN A 312 -0.03 15.69 19.51
C ASN A 312 -0.56 15.91 18.09
N LEU A 313 -0.56 14.89 17.23
CA LEU A 313 -1.13 14.95 15.88
C LEU A 313 -2.66 15.03 15.93
N ALA A 314 -3.31 14.16 16.72
CA ALA A 314 -4.77 14.16 16.90
C ALA A 314 -5.28 15.51 17.42
N ARG A 315 -4.61 16.10 18.43
CA ARG A 315 -4.98 17.42 18.97
C ARG A 315 -4.84 18.57 17.97
N LYS A 316 -4.03 18.38 16.92
CA LYS A 316 -3.86 19.32 15.80
C LYS A 316 -4.77 19.00 14.61
N GLY A 317 -5.62 17.97 14.71
CA GLY A 317 -6.43 17.48 13.60
C GLY A 317 -5.60 16.95 12.42
N LYS A 318 -4.37 16.47 12.68
CA LYS A 318 -3.50 15.90 11.65
C LYS A 318 -3.62 14.37 11.63
N PRO A 319 -3.63 13.76 10.44
CA PRO A 319 -3.72 12.31 10.32
C PRO A 319 -2.44 11.64 10.81
N PHE A 320 -2.53 10.35 11.16
CA PHE A 320 -1.40 9.46 11.37
C PHE A 320 -1.82 8.00 11.16
N ALA A 321 -0.85 7.17 10.82
CA ALA A 321 -0.97 5.72 10.87
C ALA A 321 -0.15 5.20 12.06
N ALA A 322 -0.70 4.27 12.83
CA ALA A 322 -0.05 3.72 14.03
C ALA A 322 -0.05 2.19 14.00
N THR A 323 1.00 1.57 14.52
CA THR A 323 0.99 0.13 14.80
C THR A 323 -0.01 -0.21 15.91
N THR A 324 -0.32 -1.50 16.05
CA THR A 324 -1.18 -2.00 17.13
C THR A 324 -0.73 -1.53 18.53
N SER A 325 0.56 -1.59 18.84
CA SER A 325 1.07 -1.20 20.16
C SER A 325 0.92 0.31 20.42
N VAL A 326 1.22 1.15 19.42
CA VAL A 326 1.05 2.59 19.50
C VAL A 326 -0.42 2.97 19.60
N GLN A 327 -1.29 2.37 18.79
CA GLN A 327 -2.74 2.64 18.82
C GLN A 327 -3.35 2.25 20.17
N LEU A 328 -2.96 1.10 20.73
CA LEU A 328 -3.40 0.67 22.06
C LEU A 328 -2.98 1.66 23.15
N ALA A 329 -1.71 2.05 23.17
CA ALA A 329 -1.20 3.03 24.14
C ALA A 329 -1.88 4.40 23.99
N TYR A 330 -2.11 4.84 22.74
CA TYR A 330 -2.87 6.04 22.42
C TYR A 330 -4.31 5.97 22.97
N ASP A 331 -5.04 4.89 22.68
CA ASP A 331 -6.44 4.72 23.13
C ASP A 331 -6.57 4.64 24.64
N ILE A 332 -5.61 4.02 25.33
CA ILE A 332 -5.59 3.98 26.79
C ILE A 332 -5.35 5.38 27.37
N ALA A 333 -4.42 6.16 26.81
CA ALA A 333 -4.00 7.44 27.37
C ALA A 333 -4.84 8.65 26.92
N LYS A 334 -5.57 8.56 25.80
CA LYS A 334 -6.15 9.73 25.12
C LYS A 334 -7.12 10.54 25.97
N ASP A 335 -7.99 9.90 26.74
CA ASP A 335 -8.97 10.62 27.57
C ASP A 335 -8.29 11.45 28.66
N SER A 336 -7.26 10.88 29.29
CA SER A 336 -6.53 11.52 30.38
C SER A 336 -5.66 12.69 29.91
N LEU A 337 -5.22 12.66 28.65
CA LEU A 337 -4.26 13.63 28.11
C LEU A 337 -4.87 14.62 27.10
N LYS A 338 -6.15 14.46 26.73
CA LYS A 338 -6.86 15.31 25.76
C LYS A 338 -6.75 16.81 26.07
N HIS A 339 -6.86 17.17 27.36
CA HIS A 339 -6.89 18.56 27.83
C HIS A 339 -5.57 19.03 28.44
N LYS A 340 -4.49 18.27 28.28
CA LYS A 340 -3.18 18.68 28.79
C LYS A 340 -2.72 19.97 28.08
N ASN A 341 -2.23 20.94 28.84
CA ASN A 341 -1.59 22.13 28.29
C ASN A 341 -0.22 21.81 27.69
N GLY A 342 0.10 22.40 26.54
CA GLY A 342 1.35 22.14 25.82
C GLY A 342 1.36 20.80 25.08
N ASN A 343 2.53 20.40 24.55
CA ASN A 343 2.70 19.09 23.91
C ASN A 343 2.64 17.97 24.96
N VAL A 344 2.19 16.79 24.52
CA VAL A 344 2.30 15.55 25.28
C VAL A 344 3.70 15.00 25.06
N GLU A 345 4.44 14.77 26.14
CA GLU A 345 5.75 14.10 26.11
C GLU A 345 5.60 12.60 26.43
N PRO A 346 6.55 11.74 26.05
CA PRO A 346 6.49 10.30 26.37
C PRO A 346 6.26 10.01 27.86
N GLN A 347 6.86 10.81 28.75
CA GLN A 347 6.69 10.68 30.19
C GLN A 347 5.24 10.93 30.65
N ASP A 348 4.48 11.76 29.92
CA ASP A 348 3.07 12.01 30.23
C ASP A 348 2.21 10.81 29.87
N ALA A 349 2.43 10.20 28.70
CA ALA A 349 1.77 8.96 28.28
C ALA A 349 2.09 7.83 29.27
N LEU A 350 3.36 7.68 29.65
CA LEU A 350 3.79 6.71 30.65
C LEU A 350 3.09 6.93 32.01
N LYS A 351 3.04 8.17 32.50
CA LYS A 351 2.36 8.50 33.76
C LYS A 351 0.86 8.26 33.69
N ALA A 352 0.21 8.58 32.57
CA ALA A 352 -1.22 8.37 32.40
C ALA A 352 -1.58 6.88 32.44
N ILE A 353 -0.80 6.04 31.75
CA ILE A 353 -0.97 4.59 31.73
C ILE A 353 -0.61 3.99 33.10
N GLY A 354 0.53 4.37 33.68
CA GLY A 354 1.04 3.80 34.93
C GLY A 354 0.27 4.20 36.19
N ARG A 355 -0.49 5.31 36.17
CA ARG A 355 -1.37 5.72 37.28
C ARG A 355 -2.78 5.15 37.18
N MET A 356 -3.09 4.45 36.09
CA MET A 356 -4.39 3.82 35.92
C MET A 356 -4.52 2.66 36.89
N ASP A 357 -5.64 2.59 37.60
CA ASP A 357 -5.91 1.46 38.46
C ASP A 357 -6.10 0.17 37.62
N PRO A 358 -5.82 -1.03 38.19
CA PRO A 358 -5.89 -2.27 37.43
C PRO A 358 -7.26 -2.58 36.82
N SER A 359 -8.35 -2.12 37.45
CA SER A 359 -9.71 -2.36 36.95
C SER A 359 -10.00 -1.47 35.74
N GLY A 360 -9.59 -0.20 35.79
CA GLY A 360 -9.67 0.73 34.66
C GLY A 360 -8.83 0.27 33.48
N MET A 361 -7.61 -0.21 33.72
CA MET A 361 -6.74 -0.77 32.67
C MET A 361 -7.40 -1.97 31.98
N SER A 362 -7.89 -2.92 32.77
CA SER A 362 -8.54 -4.13 32.26
C SER A 362 -9.79 -3.80 31.43
N ALA A 363 -10.62 -2.87 31.90
CA ALA A 363 -11.81 -2.42 31.18
C ALA A 363 -11.47 -1.74 29.84
N ARG A 364 -10.45 -0.87 29.81
CA ARG A 364 -9.99 -0.22 28.57
C ARG A 364 -9.41 -1.23 27.58
N MET A 365 -8.61 -2.18 28.03
CA MET A 365 -8.08 -3.24 27.18
C MET A 365 -9.21 -4.09 26.60
N GLU A 366 -10.20 -4.46 27.40
CA GLU A 366 -11.34 -5.25 26.93
C GLU A 366 -12.18 -4.48 25.90
N ASN A 367 -12.44 -3.19 26.13
CA ASN A 367 -13.12 -2.34 25.15
C ASN A 367 -12.30 -2.20 23.86
N TRP A 368 -10.97 -2.06 23.96
CA TRP A 368 -10.09 -2.02 22.80
C TRP A 368 -10.17 -3.30 21.98
N ARG A 369 -10.15 -4.47 22.64
CA ARG A 369 -10.33 -5.77 21.97
C ARG A 369 -11.69 -5.87 21.29
N LYS A 370 -12.77 -5.43 21.97
CA LYS A 370 -14.12 -5.39 21.39
C LYS A 370 -14.20 -4.50 20.16
N GLN A 371 -13.51 -3.36 20.18
CA GLN A 371 -13.53 -2.41 19.07
C GLN A 371 -12.69 -2.86 17.87
N TRP A 372 -11.55 -3.50 18.11
CA TRP A 372 -10.53 -3.72 17.07
C TRP A 372 -10.22 -5.18 16.74
N LEU A 373 -10.55 -6.11 17.62
CA LEU A 373 -10.31 -7.55 17.43
C LEU A 373 -11.60 -8.35 17.20
N ILE A 374 -12.76 -7.85 17.63
CA ILE A 374 -14.06 -8.47 17.34
C ILE A 374 -14.57 -7.94 16.00
N ASP A 375 -13.98 -8.47 14.94
CA ASP A 375 -14.53 -8.62 13.59
C ASP A 375 -13.43 -9.29 12.76
N ASN A 376 -13.34 -10.62 12.85
CA ASN A 376 -12.57 -11.50 11.98
C ASN A 376 -13.05 -12.95 12.19
N VAL A 377 -14.24 -13.26 11.64
CA VAL A 377 -14.52 -14.57 11.04
C VAL A 377 -14.96 -14.31 9.62
#